data_AF-A0A1B8J6B9-F1
#
_entry.id   AF-A0A1B8J6B9-F1
#
_cell.length_a   1.000
_cell.length_b   1.000
_cell.length_c   1.000
_cell.angle_alpha   90.00
_cell.angle_beta   90.00
_cell.angle_gamma   90.00
#
_symmetry.space_group_name_H-M   'P 1'
#
loop_
_entity.id
_entity.type
_entity.pdbx_description
1 polymer ?
#
loop_
_entity_poly.entity_id
_entity_poly.type
_entity_poly.pdbx_seq_one_letter_code
_entity_poly.pdbx_strand_id
1 'polypeptide(L)'
;MHGRISRYSMATGSGVITNYSKKIFELRKEHWHDRKLLPAAGVYVEFRVNESGIIVDAHSSAYQVFGPDSLIKEIDFWKTDTDEELRTKETDLRNQIAENIFKQTNYLEMKSIEVTISTENCLEEYFTPESNAIKLALEDTEEIPPEKQLNYLIVRRFLSKAIDYLVYCDKNITPDVFANDLQKVNNLEYSYKALVQSANLKPETIYTEVFLDKQLHYKGAIKAILGIKEKVIQLRNKAKFCMNEVRKLRNQIETNKKDSTLPQKLETQKNIMAKAEEEIKILVECQTRLESITKDFRENHLNMFSETYRKMHDELLDKTREALNIVATALDNKMWKTGMASTSVHNNFFKHDINNPYCTMTFYAQYLKRLDKNKLADNEKTGYNYFQKYKKQHEKLFLIYTTNQKLEMYLKLQIMSASKDYSVVVAKTDGEFLSNINSQSFELGYIDPFIRGNPKQLVEDAKTSKHNKNTRFVIISPKQATSLANR
;
A
#
# COMPACT_ATOMS: atom_id res chain seq x y z
N MET A 1 15.14 -18.81 -8.83
CA MET A 1 16.01 -18.98 -7.65
C MET A 1 15.58 -18.00 -6.58
N HIS A 2 15.77 -18.36 -5.31
CA HIS A 2 15.53 -17.47 -4.18
C HIS A 2 16.81 -16.83 -3.63
N GLY A 3 16.66 -15.60 -3.15
CA GLY A 3 17.76 -14.78 -2.65
C GLY A 3 17.31 -13.70 -1.67
N ARG A 4 18.29 -13.00 -1.11
CA ARG A 4 18.08 -11.79 -0.32
C ARG A 4 19.02 -10.69 -0.80
N ILE A 5 18.48 -9.49 -1.02
CA ILE A 5 19.29 -8.32 -1.39
C ILE A 5 20.17 -7.97 -0.19
N SER A 6 21.49 -8.07 -0.35
CA SER A 6 22.46 -7.75 0.71
C SER A 6 22.81 -6.27 0.73
N ARG A 7 22.87 -5.63 -0.45
CA ARG A 7 23.08 -4.20 -0.62
C ARG A 7 22.46 -3.73 -1.94
N TYR A 8 21.99 -2.50 -1.99
CA TYR A 8 21.53 -1.84 -3.21
C TYR A 8 21.81 -0.35 -3.13
N SER A 9 22.25 0.24 -4.25
CA SER A 9 22.49 1.67 -4.42
C SER A 9 21.56 2.18 -5.51
N MET A 10 20.64 3.07 -5.13
CA MET A 10 19.73 3.79 -6.02
C MET A 10 20.49 4.75 -6.93
N ALA A 11 21.61 5.31 -6.47
CA ALA A 11 22.43 6.23 -7.25
C ALA A 11 23.10 5.55 -8.46
N THR A 12 23.66 4.36 -8.25
CA THR A 12 24.31 3.57 -9.31
C THR A 12 23.35 2.61 -10.00
N GLY A 13 22.15 2.41 -9.43
CA GLY A 13 21.19 1.41 -9.89
C GLY A 13 21.72 -0.02 -9.77
N SER A 14 22.67 -0.28 -8.86
CA SER A 14 23.35 -1.57 -8.73
C SER A 14 23.31 -2.09 -7.30
N GLY A 15 23.26 -3.41 -7.17
CA GLY A 15 23.19 -4.10 -5.90
C GLY A 15 23.67 -5.54 -5.98
N VAL A 16 23.49 -6.26 -4.88
CA VAL A 16 23.93 -7.64 -4.73
C VAL A 16 22.82 -8.46 -4.10
N ILE A 17 22.51 -9.59 -4.73
CA ILE A 17 21.66 -10.64 -4.18
C ILE A 17 22.54 -11.79 -3.71
N THR A 18 22.25 -12.29 -2.50
CA THR A 18 22.92 -13.46 -1.93
C THR A 18 21.89 -14.57 -1.72
N ASN A 19 22.19 -15.78 -2.18
CA ASN A 19 21.33 -16.95 -1.97
C ASN A 19 21.72 -17.73 -0.70
N TYR A 20 21.00 -18.82 -0.41
CA TYR A 20 21.27 -19.68 0.74
C TYR A 20 22.71 -20.22 0.77
N SER A 21 23.26 -20.60 -0.39
CA SER A 21 24.64 -21.07 -0.55
C SER A 21 25.68 -19.95 -0.47
N LYS A 22 25.29 -18.72 -0.10
CA LYS A 22 26.14 -17.52 -0.06
C LYS A 22 26.74 -17.14 -1.42
N LYS A 23 26.17 -17.62 -2.52
CA LYS A 23 26.56 -17.20 -3.87
C LYS A 23 26.02 -15.80 -4.13
N ILE A 24 26.89 -14.97 -4.71
CA ILE A 24 26.69 -13.55 -4.94
C ILE A 24 26.28 -13.35 -6.40
N PHE A 25 25.24 -12.56 -6.62
CA PHE A 25 24.75 -12.18 -7.93
C PHE A 25 24.63 -10.65 -8.02
N GLU A 26 25.09 -10.08 -9.13
CA GLU A 26 24.97 -8.64 -9.39
C GLU A 26 23.53 -8.32 -9.82
N LEU A 27 22.87 -7.44 -9.06
CA LEU A 27 21.56 -6.90 -9.39
C LEU A 27 21.73 -5.54 -10.06
N ARG A 28 21.12 -5.36 -11.23
CA ARG A 28 21.02 -4.05 -11.89
C ARG A 28 19.58 -3.60 -11.95
N LYS A 29 19.37 -2.28 -11.96
CA LYS A 29 18.07 -1.64 -12.05
C LYS A 29 17.28 -2.11 -13.28
N GLU A 30 17.97 -2.37 -14.41
CA GLU A 30 17.31 -2.85 -15.63
C GLU A 30 16.67 -4.23 -15.48
N HIS A 31 17.17 -5.05 -14.55
CA HIS A 31 16.67 -6.41 -14.31
C HIS A 31 15.66 -6.49 -13.17
N TRP A 32 15.34 -5.35 -12.53
CA TRP A 32 14.32 -5.27 -11.50
C TRP A 32 12.95 -5.00 -12.12
N HIS A 33 12.07 -5.99 -12.08
CA HIS A 33 10.75 -5.91 -12.71
C HIS A 33 9.59 -5.78 -11.72
N ASP A 34 9.90 -5.53 -10.44
CA ASP A 34 8.88 -5.26 -9.44
C ASP A 34 8.47 -3.78 -9.41
N ARG A 35 7.16 -3.54 -9.51
CA ARG A 35 6.56 -2.21 -9.40
C ARG A 35 6.07 -1.87 -8.00
N LYS A 36 5.97 -2.85 -7.11
CA LYS A 36 5.45 -2.72 -5.75
C LYS A 36 6.52 -2.20 -4.80
N LEU A 37 7.68 -2.83 -4.86
CA LEU A 37 8.82 -2.60 -3.97
C LEU A 37 10.02 -2.15 -4.81
N LEU A 38 10.75 -1.13 -4.35
CA LEU A 38 12.09 -0.86 -4.87
C LEU A 38 13.05 -1.92 -4.33
N PRO A 39 14.14 -2.23 -5.05
CA PRO A 39 15.19 -3.07 -4.52
C PRO A 39 15.85 -2.37 -3.32
N ALA A 40 15.89 -3.05 -2.18
CA ALA A 40 16.47 -2.54 -0.94
C ALA A 40 17.16 -3.65 -0.17
N ALA A 41 18.16 -3.31 0.63
CA ALA A 41 18.84 -4.28 1.48
C ALA A 41 17.85 -4.95 2.44
N GLY A 42 17.98 -6.26 2.59
CA GLY A 42 17.13 -7.07 3.46
C GLY A 42 15.93 -7.72 2.78
N VAL A 43 15.52 -7.27 1.59
CA VAL A 43 14.34 -7.78 0.86
C VAL A 43 14.60 -9.19 0.32
N TYR A 44 13.64 -10.11 0.53
CA TYR A 44 13.63 -11.45 -0.06
C TYR A 44 13.16 -11.38 -1.52
N VAL A 45 13.82 -12.11 -2.42
CA VAL A 45 13.62 -11.97 -3.87
C VAL A 45 13.55 -13.33 -4.55
N GLU A 46 12.70 -13.41 -5.58
CA GLU A 46 12.81 -14.40 -6.63
C GLU A 46 13.53 -13.77 -7.82
N PHE A 47 14.51 -14.48 -8.37
CA PHE A 47 15.27 -14.01 -9.52
C PHE A 47 15.68 -15.17 -10.45
N ARG A 48 15.90 -14.83 -11.71
CA ARG A 48 16.33 -15.73 -12.77
C ARG A 48 17.69 -15.28 -13.29
N VAL A 49 18.54 -16.27 -13.56
CA VAL A 49 19.87 -16.06 -14.14
C VAL A 49 19.93 -16.69 -15.53
N ASN A 50 20.69 -16.08 -16.44
CA ASN A 50 21.03 -16.70 -17.71
C ASN A 50 22.16 -17.74 -17.55
N GLU A 51 22.53 -18.38 -18.65
CA GLU A 51 23.62 -19.37 -18.70
C GLU A 51 24.97 -18.80 -18.22
N SER A 52 25.18 -17.50 -18.37
CA SER A 52 26.37 -16.78 -17.90
C SER A 52 26.30 -16.39 -16.40
N GLY A 53 25.23 -16.75 -15.69
CA GLY A 53 25.04 -16.44 -14.28
C GLY A 53 24.65 -14.99 -13.98
N ILE A 54 24.27 -14.22 -15.01
CA ILE A 54 23.80 -12.83 -14.89
C ILE A 54 22.30 -12.84 -14.65
N ILE A 55 21.84 -12.01 -13.71
CA ILE A 55 20.41 -11.83 -13.45
C ILE A 55 19.74 -11.22 -14.68
N VAL A 56 18.67 -11.85 -15.16
CA VAL A 56 17.85 -11.33 -16.27
C VAL A 56 16.50 -10.82 -15.80
N ASP A 57 16.04 -11.27 -14.65
CA ASP A 57 14.75 -10.94 -14.07
C ASP A 57 14.83 -11.10 -12.55
N ALA A 58 14.36 -10.10 -11.82
CA ALA A 58 14.29 -10.11 -10.37
C ALA A 58 13.08 -9.30 -9.89
N HIS A 59 12.38 -9.83 -8.90
CA HIS A 59 11.30 -9.15 -8.22
C HIS A 59 11.28 -9.50 -6.73
N SER A 60 10.53 -8.74 -5.93
CA SER A 60 10.33 -9.13 -4.53
C SER A 60 9.54 -10.44 -4.47
N SER A 61 9.90 -11.31 -3.52
CA SER A 61 9.12 -12.51 -3.24
C SER A 61 7.80 -12.13 -2.57
N ALA A 62 6.75 -12.89 -2.84
CA ALA A 62 5.50 -12.82 -2.09
C ALA A 62 5.68 -13.11 -0.59
N TYR A 63 6.76 -13.82 -0.22
CA TYR A 63 7.08 -14.24 1.14
C TYR A 63 8.16 -13.33 1.75
N GLN A 64 7.76 -12.20 2.34
CA GLN A 64 8.69 -11.27 3.02
C GLN A 64 8.82 -11.48 4.53
N VAL A 65 7.87 -12.19 5.16
CA VAL A 65 7.80 -12.36 6.62
C VAL A 65 7.44 -13.82 6.94
N PHE A 66 8.20 -14.45 7.85
CA PHE A 66 8.00 -15.84 8.27
C PHE A 66 7.66 -15.92 9.76
N GLY A 67 6.37 -15.83 10.10
CA GLY A 67 5.88 -15.84 11.48
C GLY A 67 5.93 -17.22 12.17
N PRO A 68 5.80 -17.27 13.51
CA PRO A 68 5.75 -18.52 14.28
C PRO A 68 4.58 -19.43 13.87
N ASP A 69 3.44 -18.85 13.51
CA ASP A 69 2.24 -19.58 13.07
C ASP A 69 2.14 -19.77 11.55
N SER A 70 3.14 -19.30 10.79
CA SER A 70 3.15 -19.48 9.33
C SER A 70 3.34 -20.95 8.95
N LEU A 71 2.53 -21.44 8.00
CA LEU A 71 2.65 -22.77 7.41
C LEU A 71 3.98 -22.96 6.67
N ILE A 72 4.47 -21.88 6.05
CA ILE A 72 5.75 -21.82 5.36
C ILE A 72 6.79 -21.16 6.26
N LYS A 73 7.92 -21.83 6.48
CA LYS A 73 9.05 -21.31 7.25
C LYS A 73 10.11 -20.74 6.31
N GLU A 74 10.98 -19.89 6.85
CA GLU A 74 12.08 -19.30 6.07
C GLU A 74 12.98 -20.39 5.44
N ILE A 75 13.19 -21.51 6.13
CA ILE A 75 13.96 -22.64 5.58
C ILE A 75 13.30 -23.27 4.35
N ASP A 76 11.98 -23.15 4.20
CA ASP A 76 11.28 -23.63 3.01
C ASP A 76 11.55 -22.70 1.83
N PHE A 77 11.54 -21.37 2.06
CA PHE A 77 11.92 -20.38 1.05
C PHE A 77 13.32 -20.64 0.49
N TRP A 78 14.28 -20.99 1.34
CA TRP A 78 15.65 -21.28 0.90
C TRP A 78 15.81 -22.62 0.15
N LYS A 79 14.86 -23.54 0.30
CA LYS A 79 14.90 -24.88 -0.33
C LYS A 79 14.19 -24.95 -1.67
N THR A 80 13.38 -23.95 -2.00
CA THR A 80 12.68 -23.84 -3.28
C THR A 80 13.35 -22.82 -4.18
N ASP A 81 13.08 -22.93 -5.48
CA ASP A 81 13.62 -22.00 -6.47
C ASP A 81 12.64 -20.93 -6.92
N THR A 82 11.34 -21.11 -6.67
CA THR A 82 10.29 -20.18 -7.10
C THR A 82 9.22 -20.00 -6.03
N ASP A 83 8.55 -18.83 -6.05
CA ASP A 83 7.40 -18.56 -5.17
C ASP A 83 6.22 -19.49 -5.48
N GLU A 84 6.12 -20.01 -6.71
CA GLU A 84 5.07 -20.94 -7.10
C GLU A 84 5.22 -22.31 -6.43
N GLU A 85 6.45 -22.80 -6.25
CA GLU A 85 6.72 -24.01 -5.47
C GLU A 85 6.33 -23.84 -4.01
N LEU A 86 6.57 -22.66 -3.43
CA LEU A 86 6.14 -22.34 -2.06
C LEU A 86 4.62 -22.33 -1.93
N ARG A 87 3.92 -21.70 -2.88
CA ARG A 87 2.45 -21.70 -2.92
C ARG A 87 1.88 -23.10 -3.05
N THR A 88 2.49 -23.94 -3.88
CA THR A 88 2.10 -25.34 -4.04
C THR A 88 2.25 -26.08 -2.72
N LYS A 89 3.40 -25.95 -2.06
CA LYS A 89 3.65 -26.58 -0.75
C LYS A 89 2.67 -26.10 0.33
N GLU A 90 2.36 -24.81 0.35
CA GLU A 90 1.38 -24.24 1.26
C GLU A 90 -0.02 -24.82 1.02
N THR A 91 -0.41 -24.95 -0.25
CA THR A 91 -1.67 -25.54 -0.68
C THR A 91 -1.77 -27.02 -0.29
N ASP A 92 -0.70 -27.78 -0.48
CA ASP A 92 -0.65 -29.19 -0.11
C ASP A 92 -0.80 -29.40 1.41
N LEU A 93 -0.13 -28.58 2.22
CA LEU A 93 -0.29 -28.61 3.68
C LEU A 93 -1.73 -28.29 4.10
N ARG A 94 -2.34 -27.27 3.48
CA ARG A 94 -3.77 -26.95 3.71
C ARG A 94 -4.69 -28.11 3.30
N ASN A 95 -4.42 -28.75 2.18
CA ASN A 95 -5.19 -29.91 1.70
C ASN A 95 -5.09 -31.10 2.65
N GLN A 96 -3.91 -31.39 3.21
CA GLN A 96 -3.74 -32.46 4.21
C GLN A 96 -4.55 -32.20 5.47
N ILE A 97 -4.57 -30.96 5.96
CA ILE A 97 -5.40 -30.55 7.10
C ILE A 97 -6.89 -30.74 6.78
N ALA A 98 -7.32 -30.30 5.59
CA ALA A 98 -8.70 -30.45 5.13
C ALA A 98 -9.13 -31.93 5.02
N GLU A 99 -8.26 -32.81 4.50
CA GLU A 99 -8.53 -34.24 4.42
C GLU A 99 -8.68 -34.91 5.78
N ASN A 100 -7.85 -34.53 6.76
CA ASN A 100 -7.94 -35.07 8.11
C ASN A 100 -9.28 -34.71 8.77
N ILE A 101 -9.72 -33.45 8.62
CA ILE A 101 -11.02 -32.99 9.12
C ILE A 101 -12.17 -33.70 8.40
N PHE A 102 -12.07 -33.87 7.09
CA PHE A 102 -13.07 -34.58 6.30
C PHE A 102 -13.24 -36.03 6.76
N LYS A 103 -12.13 -36.74 7.04
CA LYS A 103 -12.17 -38.13 7.52
C LYS A 103 -12.78 -38.27 8.92
N GLN A 104 -12.67 -37.25 9.76
CA GLN A 104 -13.18 -37.27 11.14
C GLN A 104 -14.64 -36.83 11.25
N THR A 105 -15.18 -36.14 10.25
CA THR A 105 -16.52 -35.54 10.31
C THR A 105 -17.60 -36.48 9.75
N ASN A 106 -18.66 -36.75 10.53
CA ASN A 106 -19.82 -37.50 10.03
C ASN A 106 -20.82 -36.58 9.32
N TYR A 107 -20.67 -36.43 8.00
CA TYR A 107 -21.57 -35.61 7.18
C TYR A 107 -22.99 -36.17 7.03
N LEU A 108 -23.22 -37.45 7.34
CA LEU A 108 -24.56 -38.07 7.27
C LEU A 108 -25.48 -37.68 8.42
N GLU A 109 -24.94 -37.12 9.50
CA GLU A 109 -25.70 -36.69 10.69
C GLU A 109 -25.55 -35.19 10.98
N MET A 110 -24.81 -34.46 10.12
CA MET A 110 -24.56 -33.03 10.28
C MET A 110 -25.86 -32.21 10.24
N LYS A 111 -26.04 -31.37 11.27
CA LYS A 111 -27.21 -30.46 11.44
C LYS A 111 -26.87 -28.99 11.18
N SER A 112 -25.62 -28.60 11.38
CA SER A 112 -25.11 -27.24 11.16
C SER A 112 -23.64 -27.31 10.75
N ILE A 113 -23.18 -26.28 10.05
CA ILE A 113 -21.77 -26.11 9.69
C ILE A 113 -21.16 -25.15 10.69
N GLU A 114 -20.12 -25.60 11.39
CA GLU A 114 -19.35 -24.76 12.30
C GLU A 114 -18.36 -23.90 11.52
N VAL A 115 -18.17 -22.67 11.99
CA VAL A 115 -17.20 -21.73 11.44
C VAL A 115 -15.80 -22.21 11.85
N THR A 116 -14.95 -22.48 10.87
CA THR A 116 -13.56 -22.90 11.10
C THR A 116 -12.68 -21.70 11.47
N ILE A 117 -12.88 -20.59 10.77
CA ILE A 117 -12.17 -19.32 10.98
C ILE A 117 -13.18 -18.18 10.92
N SER A 118 -13.13 -17.26 11.87
CA SER A 118 -14.06 -16.12 11.92
C SER A 118 -13.89 -15.20 10.71
N THR A 119 -14.94 -14.44 10.42
CA THR A 119 -14.95 -13.42 9.36
C THR A 119 -13.82 -12.42 9.55
N GLU A 120 -13.62 -11.96 10.79
CA GLU A 120 -12.61 -10.97 11.16
C GLU A 120 -11.21 -11.50 10.88
N ASN A 121 -10.87 -12.71 11.33
CA ASN A 121 -9.55 -13.30 11.13
C ASN A 121 -9.25 -13.52 9.63
N CYS A 122 -10.26 -13.94 8.86
CA CYS A 122 -10.11 -14.09 7.41
C CYS A 122 -9.80 -12.76 6.71
N LEU A 123 -10.44 -11.68 7.15
CA LEU A 123 -10.24 -10.34 6.62
C LEU A 123 -8.92 -9.71 7.09
N GLU A 124 -8.51 -9.95 8.34
CA GLU A 124 -7.21 -9.56 8.85
C GLU A 124 -6.09 -10.21 8.04
N GLU A 125 -6.20 -11.50 7.74
CA GLU A 125 -5.23 -12.19 6.87
C GLU A 125 -5.24 -11.62 5.45
N TYR A 126 -6.42 -11.33 4.89
CA TYR A 126 -6.56 -10.74 3.56
C TYR A 126 -5.90 -9.35 3.44
N PHE A 127 -6.11 -8.49 4.45
CA PHE A 127 -5.56 -7.13 4.51
C PHE A 127 -4.21 -7.03 5.22
N THR A 128 -3.58 -8.17 5.54
CA THR A 128 -2.25 -8.21 6.16
C THR A 128 -1.20 -7.45 5.34
N PRO A 129 -1.16 -7.53 3.98
CA PRO A 129 -0.19 -6.79 3.19
C PRO A 129 -0.31 -5.26 3.39
N GLU A 130 -1.51 -4.70 3.32
CA GLU A 130 -1.78 -3.29 3.50
C GLU A 130 -1.51 -2.84 4.95
N SER A 131 -1.93 -3.65 5.92
CA SER A 131 -1.70 -3.39 7.35
C SER A 131 -0.21 -3.38 7.69
N ASN A 132 0.57 -4.31 7.13
CA ASN A 132 2.02 -4.35 7.28
C ASN A 132 2.69 -3.17 6.59
N ALA A 133 2.22 -2.76 5.40
CA ALA A 133 2.75 -1.59 4.71
C ALA A 133 2.61 -0.32 5.56
N ILE A 134 1.46 -0.12 6.21
CA ILE A 134 1.23 0.98 7.16
C ILE A 134 2.19 0.87 8.35
N LYS A 135 2.22 -0.30 9.01
CA LYS A 135 3.02 -0.52 10.21
C LYS A 135 4.52 -0.25 9.96
N LEU A 136 5.07 -0.85 8.92
CA LEU A 136 6.49 -0.69 8.54
C LEU A 136 6.83 0.75 8.14
N ALA A 137 5.89 1.44 7.51
CA ALA A 137 6.11 2.83 7.12
C ALA A 137 6.15 3.78 8.33
N LEU A 138 5.38 3.49 9.38
CA LEU A 138 5.26 4.35 10.55
C LEU A 138 6.24 4.02 11.70
N GLU A 139 6.82 2.82 11.73
CA GLU A 139 7.69 2.33 12.83
C GLU A 139 8.79 3.32 13.26
N ASP A 140 9.51 3.90 12.29
CA ASP A 140 10.60 4.86 12.53
C ASP A 140 10.27 6.29 12.05
N THR A 141 9.00 6.60 11.81
CA THR A 141 8.61 7.91 11.27
C THR A 141 8.09 8.80 12.38
N GLU A 142 8.64 10.01 12.52
CA GLU A 142 8.21 10.98 13.51
C GLU A 142 6.69 11.23 13.40
N GLU A 143 6.00 11.30 14.54
CA GLU A 143 4.59 11.70 14.56
C GLU A 143 4.47 13.16 14.13
N ILE A 144 3.69 13.41 13.06
CA ILE A 144 3.46 14.73 12.51
C ILE A 144 1.98 15.07 12.68
N PRO A 145 1.64 16.17 13.39
CA PRO A 145 0.25 16.58 13.58
C PRO A 145 -0.49 16.78 12.24
N PRO A 146 -1.77 16.38 12.12
CA PRO A 146 -2.54 16.44 10.87
C PRO A 146 -2.51 17.80 10.17
N GLU A 147 -2.50 18.89 10.94
CA GLU A 147 -2.44 20.24 10.38
C GLU A 147 -1.12 20.53 9.68
N LYS A 148 0.00 19.89 10.06
CA LYS A 148 1.32 20.09 9.44
C LYS A 148 1.62 19.10 8.31
N GLN A 149 0.74 18.13 8.09
CA GLN A 149 0.92 17.10 7.08
C GLN A 149 0.65 17.63 5.67
N LEU A 150 1.48 17.22 4.72
CA LEU A 150 1.24 17.42 3.29
C LEU A 150 0.21 16.40 2.80
N ASN A 151 -0.70 16.83 1.94
CA ASN A 151 -1.54 15.91 1.18
C ASN A 151 -0.73 15.28 0.04
N TYR A 152 -0.24 14.06 0.26
CA TYR A 152 0.63 13.34 -0.68
C TYR A 152 0.03 13.24 -2.08
N LEU A 153 -1.26 12.90 -2.18
CA LEU A 153 -1.92 12.69 -3.48
C LEU A 153 -1.91 13.94 -4.35
N ILE A 154 -1.93 15.13 -3.74
CA ILE A 154 -1.83 16.42 -4.45
C ILE A 154 -0.38 16.75 -4.80
N VAL A 155 0.55 16.55 -3.85
CA VAL A 155 1.92 17.06 -3.99
C VAL A 155 2.95 16.06 -4.54
N ARG A 156 2.58 14.78 -4.74
CA ARG A 156 3.51 13.68 -5.09
C ARG A 156 4.51 14.01 -6.19
N ARG A 157 4.07 14.62 -7.29
CA ARG A 157 4.95 14.94 -8.44
C ARG A 157 6.00 15.99 -8.09
N PHE A 158 5.68 16.87 -7.15
CA PHE A 158 6.57 17.94 -6.71
C PHE A 158 7.55 17.45 -5.67
N LEU A 159 7.18 16.45 -4.87
CA LEU A 159 8.08 15.77 -3.95
C LEU A 159 9.22 15.10 -4.73
N SER A 160 8.88 14.30 -5.75
CA SER A 160 9.90 13.68 -6.63
C SER A 160 10.76 14.72 -7.33
N LYS A 161 10.14 15.76 -7.91
CA LYS A 161 10.86 16.84 -8.61
C LYS A 161 11.83 17.58 -7.70
N ALA A 162 11.46 17.78 -6.44
CA ALA A 162 12.31 18.46 -5.48
C ALA A 162 13.52 17.60 -5.07
N ILE A 163 13.37 16.27 -5.00
CA ILE A 163 14.51 15.35 -4.79
C ILE A 163 15.42 15.34 -6.01
N ASP A 164 14.87 15.21 -7.22
CA ASP A 164 15.65 15.20 -8.46
C ASP A 164 16.46 16.48 -8.63
N TYR A 165 15.84 17.63 -8.33
CA TYR A 165 16.53 18.93 -8.41
C TYR A 165 17.60 19.09 -7.31
N LEU A 166 17.45 18.43 -6.16
CA LEU A 166 18.42 18.48 -5.06
C LEU A 166 19.70 17.75 -5.46
N VAL A 167 19.54 16.53 -5.97
CA VAL A 167 20.63 15.70 -6.50
C VAL A 167 21.30 16.37 -7.70
N TYR A 168 20.52 17.05 -8.55
CA TYR A 168 21.07 17.84 -9.65
C TYR A 168 21.92 19.01 -9.17
N CYS A 169 21.47 19.73 -8.13
CA CYS A 169 22.17 20.89 -7.60
C CYS A 169 23.45 20.53 -6.85
N ASP A 170 23.44 19.43 -6.09
CA ASP A 170 24.56 18.98 -5.29
C ASP A 170 24.90 17.52 -5.57
N LYS A 171 25.97 17.31 -6.34
CA LYS A 171 26.43 15.97 -6.73
C LYS A 171 26.89 15.10 -5.56
N ASN A 172 27.14 15.69 -4.39
CA ASN A 172 27.48 14.93 -3.18
C ASN A 172 26.24 14.32 -2.50
N ILE A 173 25.04 14.84 -2.80
CA ILE A 173 23.79 14.29 -2.33
C ILE A 173 23.32 13.26 -3.35
N THR A 174 23.35 11.98 -2.99
CA THR A 174 22.83 10.91 -3.84
C THR A 174 21.40 10.54 -3.46
N PRO A 175 20.62 9.94 -4.38
CA PRO A 175 19.28 9.41 -4.06
C PRO A 175 19.25 8.42 -2.89
N ASP A 176 20.37 7.76 -2.58
CA ASP A 176 20.47 6.80 -1.47
C ASP A 176 20.14 7.42 -0.11
N VAL A 177 20.41 8.71 0.05
CA VAL A 177 20.07 9.48 1.27
C VAL A 177 18.56 9.39 1.57
N PHE A 178 17.73 9.23 0.54
CA PHE A 178 16.27 9.19 0.63
C PHE A 178 15.69 7.80 0.33
N ALA A 179 16.52 6.76 0.12
CA ALA A 179 16.05 5.47 -0.37
C ALA A 179 15.03 4.79 0.56
N ASN A 180 15.25 4.82 1.88
CA ASN A 180 14.32 4.24 2.84
C ASN A 180 12.97 4.96 2.82
N ASP A 181 12.98 6.29 2.82
CA ASP A 181 11.76 7.11 2.79
C ASP A 181 10.99 6.90 1.48
N LEU A 182 11.69 6.84 0.34
CA LEU A 182 11.10 6.55 -0.96
C LEU A 182 10.50 5.14 -1.02
N GLN A 183 11.13 4.16 -0.37
CA GLN A 183 10.59 2.80 -0.27
C GLN A 183 9.28 2.78 0.52
N LYS A 184 9.24 3.47 1.67
CA LYS A 184 8.01 3.62 2.46
C LYS A 184 6.89 4.25 1.64
N VAL A 185 7.17 5.34 0.92
CA VAL A 185 6.19 6.00 0.04
C VAL A 185 5.69 5.08 -1.07
N ASN A 186 6.58 4.35 -1.75
CA ASN A 186 6.20 3.46 -2.85
C ASN A 186 5.35 2.28 -2.37
N ASN A 187 5.72 1.66 -1.25
CA ASN A 187 4.94 0.56 -0.67
C ASN A 187 3.53 1.01 -0.31
N LEU A 188 3.42 2.16 0.37
CA LEU A 188 2.11 2.73 0.73
C LEU A 188 1.31 3.16 -0.51
N GLU A 189 1.95 3.74 -1.54
CA GLU A 189 1.25 4.11 -2.78
C GLU A 189 0.75 2.87 -3.52
N TYR A 190 1.51 1.78 -3.50
CA TYR A 190 1.08 0.51 -4.08
C TYR A 190 -0.14 -0.04 -3.32
N SER A 191 -0.09 -0.11 -1.99
CA SER A 191 -1.22 -0.53 -1.15
C SER A 191 -2.44 0.37 -1.35
N TYR A 192 -2.26 1.69 -1.43
CA TYR A 192 -3.34 2.64 -1.70
C TYR A 192 -4.02 2.36 -3.05
N LYS A 193 -3.23 2.13 -4.11
CA LYS A 193 -3.77 1.78 -5.43
C LYS A 193 -4.52 0.45 -5.40
N ALA A 194 -4.01 -0.55 -4.69
CA ALA A 194 -4.67 -1.84 -4.54
C ALA A 194 -6.03 -1.69 -3.84
N LEU A 195 -6.09 -0.92 -2.74
CA LEU A 195 -7.33 -0.62 -2.02
C LEU A 195 -8.34 0.16 -2.88
N VAL A 196 -7.90 1.17 -3.63
CA VAL A 196 -8.78 1.91 -4.54
C VAL A 196 -9.32 1.01 -5.66
N GLN A 197 -8.52 0.06 -6.15
CA GLN A 197 -8.97 -0.91 -7.16
C GLN A 197 -9.94 -1.94 -6.57
N SER A 198 -9.67 -2.43 -5.36
CA SER A 198 -10.51 -3.43 -4.68
C SER A 198 -11.87 -2.90 -4.26
N ALA A 199 -12.04 -1.58 -4.17
CA ALA A 199 -13.34 -0.93 -3.96
C ALA A 199 -14.37 -1.26 -5.07
N ASN A 200 -13.90 -1.59 -6.28
CA ASN A 200 -14.78 -1.94 -7.41
C ASN A 200 -15.07 -3.45 -7.52
N LEU A 201 -14.48 -4.27 -6.65
CA LEU A 201 -14.70 -5.72 -6.67
C LEU A 201 -16.05 -6.06 -6.03
N LYS A 202 -16.69 -7.11 -6.57
CA LYS A 202 -17.95 -7.63 -6.02
C LYS A 202 -17.66 -8.34 -4.68
N PRO A 203 -18.31 -7.95 -3.58
CA PRO A 203 -18.11 -8.58 -2.27
C PRO A 203 -18.30 -10.09 -2.28
N GLU A 204 -19.17 -10.61 -3.16
CA GLU A 204 -19.45 -12.05 -3.28
C GLU A 204 -18.24 -12.85 -3.79
N THR A 205 -17.42 -12.25 -4.66
CA THR A 205 -16.19 -12.88 -5.17
C THR A 205 -15.18 -13.01 -4.04
N ILE A 206 -14.93 -11.91 -3.34
CA ILE A 206 -14.00 -11.87 -2.19
C ILE A 206 -14.50 -12.80 -1.08
N TYR A 207 -15.80 -12.80 -0.80
CA TYR A 207 -16.41 -13.71 0.18
C TYR A 207 -16.15 -15.18 -0.15
N THR A 208 -16.24 -15.54 -1.42
CA THR A 208 -16.00 -16.93 -1.85
C THR A 208 -14.53 -17.31 -1.67
N GLU A 209 -13.61 -16.44 -2.11
CA GLU A 209 -12.17 -16.71 -2.10
C GLU A 209 -11.53 -16.58 -0.71
N VAL A 210 -11.99 -15.64 0.11
CA VAL A 210 -11.34 -15.27 1.38
C VAL A 210 -12.01 -15.94 2.58
N PHE A 211 -13.34 -16.07 2.57
CA PHE A 211 -14.07 -16.66 3.68
C PHE A 211 -14.45 -18.10 3.40
N LEU A 212 -15.28 -18.38 2.38
CA LEU A 212 -15.80 -19.74 2.12
C LEU A 212 -14.69 -20.74 1.82
N ASP A 213 -13.64 -20.31 1.11
CA ASP A 213 -12.51 -21.19 0.77
C ASP A 213 -11.78 -21.73 2.01
N LYS A 214 -11.79 -20.96 3.10
CA LYS A 214 -11.17 -21.31 4.38
C LYS A 214 -12.09 -22.08 5.32
N GLN A 215 -13.39 -22.19 5.01
CA GLN A 215 -14.33 -22.96 5.83
C GLN A 215 -14.26 -24.45 5.49
N LEU A 216 -13.50 -25.20 6.29
CA LEU A 216 -13.16 -26.60 6.00
C LEU A 216 -14.39 -27.53 6.10
N HIS A 217 -15.26 -27.32 7.08
CA HIS A 217 -16.51 -28.08 7.20
C HIS A 217 -17.49 -27.78 6.05
N TYR A 218 -17.54 -26.53 5.58
CA TYR A 218 -18.34 -26.12 4.43
C TYR A 218 -17.85 -26.82 3.15
N LYS A 219 -16.54 -26.76 2.86
CA LYS A 219 -15.94 -27.49 1.72
C LYS A 219 -16.17 -29.00 1.81
N GLY A 220 -16.03 -29.56 3.00
CA GLY A 220 -16.32 -30.97 3.26
C GLY A 220 -17.77 -31.33 2.96
N ALA A 221 -18.74 -30.51 3.37
CA ALA A 221 -20.15 -30.71 3.08
C ALA A 221 -20.44 -30.65 1.56
N ILE A 222 -19.83 -29.70 0.82
CA ILE A 222 -19.94 -29.64 -0.65
C ILE A 222 -19.39 -30.91 -1.30
N LYS A 223 -18.22 -31.39 -0.85
CA LYS A 223 -17.63 -32.65 -1.33
C LYS A 223 -18.52 -33.86 -1.01
N ALA A 224 -19.13 -33.89 0.18
CA ALA A 224 -20.07 -34.94 0.56
C ALA A 224 -21.33 -34.92 -0.31
N ILE A 225 -21.90 -33.75 -0.62
CA ILE A 225 -23.04 -33.61 -1.55
C ILE A 225 -22.70 -34.18 -2.92
N LEU A 226 -21.51 -33.88 -3.46
CA LEU A 226 -21.05 -34.43 -4.74
C LEU A 226 -20.90 -35.96 -4.69
N GLY A 227 -20.26 -36.49 -3.64
CA GLY A 227 -20.12 -37.94 -3.45
C GLY A 227 -21.46 -38.65 -3.31
N ILE A 228 -22.44 -38.04 -2.62
CA ILE A 228 -23.80 -38.56 -2.52
C ILE A 228 -24.48 -38.56 -3.90
N LYS A 229 -24.36 -37.49 -4.69
CA LYS A 229 -24.91 -37.43 -6.05
C LYS A 229 -24.37 -38.55 -6.94
N GLU A 230 -23.06 -38.77 -6.92
CA GLU A 230 -22.42 -39.86 -7.68
C GLU A 230 -22.91 -41.23 -7.22
N LYS A 231 -22.99 -41.44 -5.89
CA LYS A 231 -23.48 -42.71 -5.32
C LYS A 231 -24.95 -42.98 -5.68
N VAL A 232 -25.80 -41.96 -5.63
CA VAL A 232 -27.21 -42.05 -6.05
C VAL A 232 -27.31 -42.43 -7.53
N ILE A 233 -26.48 -41.87 -8.41
CA ILE A 233 -26.44 -42.24 -9.83
C ILE A 233 -26.05 -43.71 -10.00
N GLN A 234 -25.01 -44.17 -9.30
CA GLN A 234 -24.57 -45.58 -9.35
C GLN A 234 -25.67 -46.53 -8.86
N LEU A 235 -26.33 -46.21 -7.74
CA LEU A 235 -27.43 -47.01 -7.20
C LEU A 235 -28.65 -47.01 -8.12
N ARG A 236 -28.99 -45.88 -8.76
CA ARG A 236 -30.07 -45.82 -9.75
C ARG A 236 -29.77 -46.70 -10.97
N ASN A 237 -28.53 -46.69 -11.45
CA ASN A 237 -28.11 -47.57 -12.54
C ASN A 237 -28.19 -49.05 -12.14
N LYS A 238 -27.77 -49.38 -10.91
CA LYS A 238 -27.87 -50.72 -10.34
C LYS A 238 -29.33 -51.17 -10.19
N ALA A 239 -30.21 -50.33 -9.65
CA ALA A 239 -31.64 -50.61 -9.53
C ALA A 239 -32.28 -50.82 -10.91
N LYS A 240 -31.95 -50.00 -11.90
CA LYS A 240 -32.41 -50.15 -13.30
C LYS A 240 -31.94 -51.45 -13.95
N PHE A 241 -30.69 -51.83 -13.70
CA PHE A 241 -30.15 -53.12 -14.15
C PHE A 241 -30.91 -54.29 -13.51
N CYS A 242 -31.05 -54.28 -12.18
CA CYS A 242 -31.81 -55.31 -11.46
C CYS A 242 -33.28 -55.38 -11.91
N MET A 243 -33.92 -54.24 -12.20
CA MET A 243 -35.28 -54.19 -12.73
C MET A 243 -35.40 -54.91 -14.09
N ASN A 244 -34.44 -54.69 -14.99
CA ASN A 244 -34.38 -55.39 -16.28
C ASN A 244 -34.14 -56.89 -16.11
N GLU A 245 -33.26 -57.29 -15.20
CA GLU A 245 -33.01 -58.71 -14.89
C GLU A 245 -34.23 -59.38 -14.23
N VAL A 246 -34.92 -58.69 -13.32
CA VAL A 246 -36.21 -59.14 -12.75
C VAL A 246 -37.24 -59.37 -13.86
N ARG A 247 -37.32 -58.47 -14.85
CA ARG A 247 -38.22 -58.62 -16.00
C ARG A 247 -37.85 -59.83 -16.86
N LYS A 248 -36.56 -60.03 -17.15
CA LYS A 248 -36.08 -61.21 -17.90
C LYS A 248 -36.35 -62.51 -17.16
N LEU A 249 -36.04 -62.56 -15.86
CA LEU A 249 -36.25 -63.75 -15.02
C LEU A 249 -37.74 -64.09 -14.87
N ARG A 250 -38.63 -63.09 -14.77
CA ARG A 250 -40.09 -63.31 -14.81
C ARG A 250 -40.53 -63.98 -16.11
N ASN A 251 -40.09 -63.44 -17.25
CA ASN A 251 -40.41 -64.01 -18.56
C ASN A 251 -39.86 -65.46 -18.71
N GLN A 252 -38.67 -65.74 -18.17
CA GLN A 252 -38.07 -67.08 -18.17
C GLN A 252 -38.80 -68.09 -17.27
N ILE A 253 -39.30 -67.64 -16.11
CA ILE A 253 -40.11 -68.48 -15.22
C ILE A 253 -41.44 -68.86 -15.90
N GLU A 254 -42.05 -67.94 -16.65
CA GLU A 254 -43.27 -68.22 -17.42
C GLU A 254 -43.05 -69.24 -18.54
N THR A 255 -41.87 -69.21 -19.19
CA THR A 255 -41.51 -70.13 -20.28
C THR A 255 -40.93 -71.47 -19.81
N ASN A 256 -40.25 -71.53 -18.67
CA ASN A 256 -39.48 -72.70 -18.24
C ASN A 256 -39.78 -73.13 -16.80
N LYS A 257 -41.03 -73.56 -16.56
CA LYS A 257 -41.61 -73.88 -15.23
C LYS A 257 -40.92 -75.00 -14.42
N LYS A 258 -39.92 -75.69 -14.99
CA LYS A 258 -39.24 -76.84 -14.35
C LYS A 258 -37.92 -76.49 -13.65
N ASP A 259 -37.37 -75.30 -13.87
CA ASP A 259 -36.11 -74.89 -13.23
C ASP A 259 -36.37 -74.28 -11.84
N SER A 260 -36.07 -75.05 -10.79
CA SER A 260 -36.28 -74.67 -9.39
C SER A 260 -35.36 -73.55 -8.89
N THR A 261 -34.33 -73.18 -9.66
CA THR A 261 -33.34 -72.17 -9.26
C THR A 261 -33.73 -70.73 -9.65
N LEU A 262 -34.64 -70.59 -10.63
CA LEU A 262 -35.07 -69.28 -11.15
C LEU A 262 -35.85 -68.43 -10.14
N PRO A 263 -36.77 -68.97 -9.31
CA PRO A 263 -37.45 -68.19 -8.28
C PRO A 263 -36.51 -67.61 -7.23
N GLN A 264 -35.47 -68.35 -6.81
CA GLN A 264 -34.49 -67.89 -5.83
C GLN A 264 -33.60 -66.77 -6.38
N LYS A 265 -33.20 -66.86 -7.66
CA LYS A 265 -32.47 -65.79 -8.36
C LYS A 265 -33.33 -64.53 -8.52
N LEU A 266 -34.62 -64.69 -8.86
CA LEU A 266 -35.57 -63.59 -8.95
C LEU A 266 -35.68 -62.85 -7.61
N GLU A 267 -35.83 -63.59 -6.51
CA GLU A 267 -35.96 -63.00 -5.18
C GLU A 267 -34.68 -62.29 -4.73
N THR A 268 -33.51 -62.85 -5.07
CA THR A 268 -32.22 -62.20 -4.82
C THR A 268 -32.12 -60.86 -5.55
N GLN A 269 -32.51 -60.80 -6.82
CA GLN A 269 -32.48 -59.55 -7.60
C GLN A 269 -33.48 -58.51 -7.10
N LYS A 270 -34.68 -58.92 -6.68
CA LYS A 270 -35.63 -58.03 -6.01
C LYS A 270 -35.07 -57.46 -4.72
N ASN A 271 -34.44 -58.29 -3.89
CA ASN A 271 -33.83 -57.85 -2.63
C ASN A 271 -32.68 -56.86 -2.85
N ILE A 272 -31.86 -57.07 -3.87
CA ILE A 272 -30.80 -56.12 -4.24
C ILE A 272 -31.39 -54.80 -4.72
N MET A 273 -32.46 -54.84 -5.53
CA MET A 273 -33.18 -53.66 -6.01
C MET A 273 -33.80 -52.88 -4.84
N ALA A 274 -34.53 -53.55 -3.95
CA ALA A 274 -35.17 -52.91 -2.79
C ALA A 274 -34.15 -52.26 -1.85
N LYS A 275 -33.01 -52.92 -1.59
CA LYS A 275 -31.91 -52.33 -0.81
C LYS A 275 -31.32 -51.09 -1.50
N ALA A 276 -31.13 -51.14 -2.81
CA ALA A 276 -30.62 -49.99 -3.56
C ALA A 276 -31.63 -48.82 -3.56
N GLU A 277 -32.93 -49.09 -3.67
CA GLU A 277 -33.99 -48.08 -3.60
C GLU A 277 -34.09 -47.42 -2.21
N GLU A 278 -33.99 -48.21 -1.14
CA GLU A 278 -33.97 -47.68 0.23
C GLU A 278 -32.72 -46.83 0.49
N GLU A 279 -31.55 -47.29 0.06
CA GLU A 279 -30.29 -46.53 0.17
C GLU A 279 -30.36 -45.22 -0.63
N ILE A 280 -30.97 -45.23 -1.83
CA ILE A 280 -31.22 -44.00 -2.61
C ILE A 280 -32.09 -43.02 -1.82
N LYS A 281 -33.16 -43.48 -1.19
CA LYS A 281 -34.08 -42.63 -0.43
C LYS A 281 -33.35 -41.91 0.71
N ILE A 282 -32.61 -42.66 1.52
CA ILE A 282 -31.80 -42.12 2.63
C ILE A 282 -30.78 -41.10 2.12
N LEU A 283 -30.07 -41.43 1.03
CA LEU A 283 -29.05 -40.55 0.45
C LEU A 283 -29.64 -39.27 -0.13
N VAL A 284 -30.81 -39.32 -0.78
CA VAL A 284 -31.48 -38.13 -1.32
C VAL A 284 -31.96 -37.22 -0.19
N GLU A 285 -32.56 -37.76 0.87
CA GLU A 285 -32.96 -36.97 2.04
C GLU A 285 -31.75 -36.29 2.69
N CYS A 286 -30.64 -37.02 2.84
CA CYS A 286 -29.38 -36.47 3.34
C CYS A 286 -28.81 -35.37 2.42
N GLN A 287 -28.86 -35.57 1.10
CA GLN A 287 -28.41 -34.58 0.11
C GLN A 287 -29.20 -33.28 0.26
N THR A 288 -30.53 -33.34 0.28
CA THR A 288 -31.38 -32.15 0.40
C THR A 288 -31.12 -31.40 1.70
N ARG A 289 -30.92 -32.12 2.81
CA ARG A 289 -30.55 -31.50 4.09
C ARG A 289 -29.20 -30.78 4.02
N LEU A 290 -28.17 -31.43 3.48
CA LEU A 290 -26.84 -30.82 3.33
C LEU A 290 -26.86 -29.62 2.38
N GLU A 291 -27.62 -29.70 1.28
CA GLU A 291 -27.82 -28.58 0.35
C GLU A 291 -28.52 -27.38 1.04
N SER A 292 -29.49 -27.63 1.92
CA SER A 292 -30.11 -26.57 2.73
C SER A 292 -29.10 -25.94 3.70
N ILE A 293 -28.42 -26.75 4.52
CA ILE A 293 -27.49 -26.24 5.54
C ILE A 293 -26.33 -25.45 4.89
N THR A 294 -25.79 -25.93 3.76
CA THR A 294 -24.73 -25.23 3.02
C THR A 294 -25.21 -23.92 2.41
N LYS A 295 -26.45 -23.87 1.91
CA LYS A 295 -27.06 -22.63 1.42
C LYS A 295 -27.26 -21.63 2.54
N ASP A 296 -27.86 -22.06 3.65
CA ASP A 296 -28.13 -21.21 4.82
C ASP A 296 -26.84 -20.66 5.41
N PHE A 297 -25.80 -21.51 5.54
CA PHE A 297 -24.47 -21.07 5.98
C PHE A 297 -23.90 -19.98 5.07
N ARG A 298 -24.00 -20.16 3.74
CA ARG A 298 -23.49 -19.20 2.76
C ARG A 298 -24.23 -17.86 2.85
N GLU A 299 -25.55 -17.87 2.95
CA GLU A 299 -26.37 -16.65 2.95
C GLU A 299 -26.23 -15.88 4.27
N ASN A 300 -26.21 -16.59 5.41
CA ASN A 300 -26.12 -15.97 6.73
C ASN A 300 -24.81 -15.20 6.96
N HIS A 301 -23.69 -15.71 6.45
CA HIS A 301 -22.37 -15.07 6.65
C HIS A 301 -22.03 -14.04 5.56
N LEU A 302 -22.74 -14.02 4.42
CA LEU A 302 -22.44 -13.09 3.32
C LEU A 302 -22.66 -11.62 3.72
N ASN A 303 -23.78 -11.33 4.38
CA ASN A 303 -24.10 -9.95 4.79
C ASN A 303 -23.10 -9.45 5.84
N MET A 304 -22.87 -10.25 6.88
CA MET A 304 -21.90 -9.95 7.94
C MET A 304 -20.49 -9.76 7.38
N PHE A 305 -20.07 -10.62 6.45
CA PHE A 305 -18.79 -10.49 5.76
C PHE A 305 -18.72 -9.18 4.95
N SER A 306 -19.75 -8.87 4.18
CA SER A 306 -19.75 -7.69 3.30
C SER A 306 -19.69 -6.39 4.08
N GLU A 307 -20.42 -6.29 5.20
CA GLU A 307 -20.39 -5.14 6.10
C GLU A 307 -19.02 -4.98 6.77
N THR A 308 -18.46 -6.09 7.29
CA THR A 308 -17.16 -6.09 7.97
C THR A 308 -16.03 -5.76 6.99
N TYR A 309 -16.05 -6.36 5.80
CA TYR A 309 -15.11 -6.07 4.71
C TYR A 309 -15.11 -4.59 4.35
N ARG A 310 -16.29 -4.01 4.11
CA ARG A 310 -16.41 -2.59 3.74
C ARG A 310 -15.86 -1.68 4.84
N LYS A 311 -16.20 -1.96 6.10
CA LYS A 311 -15.70 -1.18 7.24
C LYS A 311 -14.17 -1.25 7.34
N MET A 312 -13.59 -2.45 7.29
CA MET A 312 -12.13 -2.63 7.34
C MET A 312 -11.43 -1.99 6.14
N HIS A 313 -12.02 -2.10 4.95
CA HIS A 313 -11.51 -1.48 3.73
C HIS A 313 -11.47 0.05 3.84
N ASP A 314 -12.59 0.68 4.23
CA ASP A 314 -12.68 2.13 4.40
C ASP A 314 -11.68 2.63 5.46
N GLU A 315 -11.58 1.93 6.60
CA GLU A 315 -10.62 2.25 7.66
C GLU A 315 -9.16 2.13 7.18
N LEU A 316 -8.82 1.06 6.44
CA LEU A 316 -7.47 0.86 5.90
C LEU A 316 -7.13 1.87 4.81
N LEU A 317 -8.09 2.25 3.97
CA LEU A 317 -7.91 3.26 2.94
C LEU A 317 -7.56 4.61 3.56
N ASP A 318 -8.27 5.02 4.61
CA ASP A 318 -8.01 6.26 5.32
C ASP A 318 -6.69 6.21 6.08
N LYS A 319 -6.39 5.12 6.81
CA LYS A 319 -5.09 4.93 7.48
C LYS A 319 -3.92 4.93 6.49
N THR A 320 -4.07 4.31 5.32
CA THR A 320 -3.04 4.33 4.27
C THR A 320 -2.82 5.74 3.75
N ARG A 321 -3.89 6.52 3.54
CA ARG A 321 -3.81 7.92 3.11
C ARG A 321 -3.11 8.79 4.16
N GLU A 322 -3.43 8.60 5.44
CA GLU A 322 -2.80 9.30 6.54
C GLU A 322 -1.30 8.96 6.63
N ALA A 323 -0.96 7.67 6.57
CA ALA A 323 0.43 7.23 6.56
C ALA A 323 1.22 7.82 5.38
N LEU A 324 0.63 7.89 4.18
CA LEU A 324 1.22 8.55 3.02
C LEU A 324 1.52 10.03 3.29
N ASN A 325 0.59 10.75 3.92
CA ASN A 325 0.76 12.15 4.25
C ASN A 325 1.89 12.37 5.27
N ILE A 326 1.95 11.53 6.31
CA ILE A 326 3.00 11.57 7.33
C ILE A 326 4.37 11.31 6.70
N VAL A 327 4.54 10.19 6.00
CA VAL A 327 5.82 9.80 5.38
C VAL A 327 6.26 10.82 4.33
N ALA A 328 5.34 11.32 3.50
CA ALA A 328 5.65 12.36 2.53
C ALA A 328 6.13 13.66 3.21
N THR A 329 5.55 14.01 4.36
CA THR A 329 5.95 15.20 5.12
C THR A 329 7.30 14.99 5.79
N ALA A 330 7.57 13.80 6.33
CA ALA A 330 8.88 13.45 6.89
C ALA A 330 9.99 13.51 5.82
N LEU A 331 9.71 12.97 4.63
CA LEU A 331 10.61 13.05 3.47
C LEU A 331 10.85 14.50 3.04
N ASP A 332 9.79 15.32 2.95
CA ASP A 332 9.90 16.75 2.65
C ASP A 332 10.74 17.51 3.70
N ASN A 333 10.54 17.23 4.99
CA ASN A 333 11.33 17.82 6.08
C ASN A 333 12.81 17.47 5.96
N LYS A 334 13.11 16.19 5.66
CA LYS A 334 14.48 15.71 5.47
C LYS A 334 15.13 16.39 4.26
N MET A 335 14.41 16.46 3.14
CA MET A 335 14.85 17.15 1.93
C MET A 335 15.11 18.64 2.19
N TRP A 336 14.23 19.31 2.94
CA TRP A 336 14.42 20.71 3.33
C TRP A 336 15.68 20.90 4.18
N LYS A 337 15.87 20.10 5.23
CA LYS A 337 17.09 20.16 6.07
C LYS A 337 18.35 19.96 5.23
N THR A 338 18.36 18.95 4.35
CA THR A 338 19.50 18.67 3.47
C THR A 338 19.74 19.80 2.46
N GLY A 339 18.68 20.32 1.83
CA GLY A 339 18.76 21.41 0.86
C GLY A 339 19.22 22.73 1.48
N MET A 340 18.76 23.04 2.69
CA MET A 340 19.19 24.24 3.43
C MET A 340 20.61 24.14 3.98
N ALA A 341 21.15 22.94 4.17
CA ALA A 341 22.55 22.75 4.55
C ALA A 341 23.52 22.82 3.35
N SER A 342 23.04 22.62 2.12
CA SER A 342 23.89 22.54 0.93
C SER A 342 24.26 23.92 0.36
N THR A 343 25.57 24.22 0.36
CA THR A 343 26.11 25.42 -0.30
C THR A 343 25.88 25.42 -1.81
N SER A 344 25.85 24.24 -2.45
CA SER A 344 25.56 24.11 -3.87
C SER A 344 24.11 24.50 -4.18
N VAL A 345 23.17 24.11 -3.32
CA VAL A 345 21.76 24.54 -3.41
C VAL A 345 21.65 26.04 -3.20
N HIS A 346 22.36 26.62 -2.22
CA HIS A 346 22.40 28.08 -2.01
C HIS A 346 22.80 28.84 -3.28
N ASN A 347 23.80 28.30 -3.98
CA ASN A 347 24.37 28.91 -5.17
C ASN A 347 23.55 28.71 -6.45
N ASN A 348 22.71 27.67 -6.54
CA ASN A 348 21.97 27.35 -7.75
C ASN A 348 20.49 27.70 -7.63
N PHE A 349 19.85 27.33 -6.53
CA PHE A 349 18.41 27.53 -6.34
C PHE A 349 18.08 28.99 -6.05
N PHE A 350 18.70 29.60 -5.02
CA PHE A 350 18.32 30.93 -4.55
C PHE A 350 18.79 32.08 -5.42
N LYS A 351 19.73 31.85 -6.34
CA LYS A 351 20.15 32.87 -7.32
C LYS A 351 19.04 33.25 -8.30
N HIS A 352 18.01 32.42 -8.46
CA HIS A 352 16.86 32.70 -9.31
C HIS A 352 15.76 33.55 -8.61
N ASP A 353 16.13 34.38 -7.63
CA ASP A 353 15.24 35.20 -6.82
C ASP A 353 14.07 34.42 -6.19
N ILE A 354 14.39 33.20 -5.72
CA ILE A 354 13.43 32.37 -5.00
C ILE A 354 13.38 32.84 -3.55
N ASN A 355 12.19 33.24 -3.12
CA ASN A 355 11.92 33.82 -1.82
C ASN A 355 11.21 32.87 -0.84
N ASN A 356 11.28 31.56 -1.11
CA ASN A 356 10.68 30.49 -0.32
C ASN A 356 11.73 29.40 -0.06
N PRO A 357 11.63 28.64 1.04
CA PRO A 357 12.59 27.59 1.40
C PRO A 357 12.62 26.45 0.37
N TYR A 358 13.69 25.65 0.39
CA TYR A 358 13.78 24.46 -0.45
C TYR A 358 12.86 23.36 0.09
N CYS A 359 11.62 23.32 -0.36
CA CYS A 359 10.64 22.31 0.02
C CYS A 359 9.67 22.03 -1.13
N THR A 360 8.92 20.94 -1.03
CA THR A 360 7.93 20.49 -2.01
C THR A 360 6.94 21.59 -2.37
N MET A 361 6.49 22.36 -1.39
CA MET A 361 5.53 23.45 -1.60
C MET A 361 6.09 24.60 -2.43
N THR A 362 7.40 24.83 -2.39
CA THR A 362 8.05 25.84 -3.26
C THR A 362 8.04 25.40 -4.72
N PHE A 363 8.36 24.14 -4.99
CA PHE A 363 8.25 23.58 -6.35
C PHE A 363 6.80 23.58 -6.84
N TYR A 364 5.85 23.33 -5.94
CA TYR A 364 4.44 23.41 -6.27
C TYR A 364 4.01 24.85 -6.59
N ALA A 365 4.43 25.82 -5.78
CA ALA A 365 4.15 27.24 -6.02
C ALA A 365 4.67 27.71 -7.39
N GLN A 366 5.89 27.30 -7.76
CA GLN A 366 6.48 27.63 -9.06
C GLN A 366 5.70 27.06 -10.24
N TYR A 367 5.15 25.85 -10.10
CA TYR A 367 4.25 25.30 -11.11
C TYR A 367 2.97 26.10 -11.22
N LEU A 368 2.30 26.37 -10.09
CA LEU A 368 1.03 27.10 -10.07
C LEU A 368 1.16 28.53 -10.64
N LYS A 369 2.31 29.18 -10.46
CA LYS A 369 2.59 30.51 -11.05
C LYS A 369 2.53 30.52 -12.58
N ARG A 370 2.75 29.37 -13.24
CA ARG A 370 2.77 29.26 -14.71
C ARG A 370 1.40 28.94 -15.31
N LEU A 371 0.40 28.64 -14.49
CA LEU A 371 -0.93 28.26 -14.99
C LEU A 371 -1.84 29.48 -15.16
N ASP A 372 -2.72 29.41 -16.16
CA ASP A 372 -3.84 30.34 -16.29
C ASP A 372 -4.94 29.95 -15.30
N LYS A 373 -5.11 30.79 -14.27
CA LYS A 373 -6.09 30.57 -13.18
C LYS A 373 -7.53 30.52 -13.66
N ASN A 374 -7.82 31.11 -14.82
CA ASN A 374 -9.16 31.15 -15.40
C ASN A 374 -9.49 29.89 -16.23
N LYS A 375 -8.50 29.03 -16.48
CA LYS A 375 -8.63 27.83 -17.33
C LYS A 375 -8.15 26.54 -16.64
N LEU A 376 -8.15 26.53 -15.31
CA LEU A 376 -7.73 25.35 -14.54
C LEU A 376 -8.75 24.21 -14.70
N ALA A 377 -8.25 23.00 -14.96
CA ALA A 377 -9.04 21.78 -14.85
C ALA A 377 -9.45 21.51 -13.39
N ASP A 378 -10.47 20.69 -13.15
CA ASP A 378 -11.01 20.45 -11.80
C ASP A 378 -9.95 19.94 -10.81
N ASN A 379 -9.07 19.03 -11.24
CA ASN A 379 -7.97 18.54 -10.42
C ASN A 379 -6.95 19.64 -10.08
N GLU A 380 -6.67 20.53 -11.03
CA GLU A 380 -5.75 21.64 -10.82
C GLU A 380 -6.35 22.73 -9.92
N LYS A 381 -7.66 22.94 -10.02
CA LYS A 381 -8.43 23.83 -9.14
C LYS A 381 -8.43 23.32 -7.70
N THR A 382 -8.66 22.02 -7.49
CA THR A 382 -8.55 21.38 -6.17
C THR A 382 -7.16 21.56 -5.58
N GLY A 383 -6.12 21.32 -6.39
CA GLY A 383 -4.74 21.53 -5.97
C GLY A 383 -4.41 23.00 -5.65
N TYR A 384 -4.86 23.95 -6.49
CA TYR A 384 -4.68 25.38 -6.25
C TYR A 384 -5.34 25.83 -4.93
N ASN A 385 -6.57 25.37 -4.67
CA ASN A 385 -7.27 25.66 -3.42
C ASN A 385 -6.54 25.09 -2.21
N TYR A 386 -6.02 23.86 -2.33
CA TYR A 386 -5.17 23.26 -1.29
C TYR A 386 -3.92 24.11 -1.02
N PHE A 387 -3.20 24.54 -2.06
CA PHE A 387 -2.02 25.38 -1.92
C PHE A 387 -2.33 26.71 -1.21
N GLN A 388 -3.43 27.39 -1.58
CA GLN A 388 -3.83 28.64 -0.94
C GLN A 388 -4.18 28.45 0.54
N LYS A 389 -4.91 27.37 0.86
CA LYS A 389 -5.24 27.02 2.26
C LYS A 389 -3.98 26.76 3.07
N TYR A 390 -3.07 25.94 2.55
CA TYR A 390 -1.79 25.62 3.19
C TYR A 390 -0.99 26.89 3.46
N LYS A 391 -0.83 27.73 2.44
CA LYS A 391 -0.08 28.99 2.55
C LYS A 391 -0.66 29.90 3.63
N LYS A 392 -1.99 30.06 3.67
CA LYS A 392 -2.67 30.88 4.68
C LYS A 392 -2.51 30.34 6.11
N GLN A 393 -2.41 29.03 6.28
CA GLN A 393 -2.36 28.38 7.59
C GLN A 393 -0.94 28.31 8.16
N HIS A 394 0.07 28.11 7.30
CA HIS A 394 1.43 27.81 7.75
C HIS A 394 2.42 28.92 7.46
N GLU A 395 2.27 29.64 6.34
CA GLU A 395 3.31 30.57 5.89
C GLU A 395 3.45 31.75 6.85
N LYS A 396 4.70 32.00 7.22
CA LYS A 396 5.10 33.17 7.97
C LYS A 396 6.03 34.03 7.13
N LEU A 397 5.69 35.31 7.02
CA LEU A 397 6.43 36.25 6.18
C LEU A 397 7.45 37.03 7.01
N PHE A 398 8.66 37.16 6.47
CA PHE A 398 9.73 37.98 7.00
C PHE A 398 10.10 39.05 5.97
N LEU A 399 10.29 40.30 6.40
CA LEU A 399 10.67 41.38 5.50
C LEU A 399 12.18 41.65 5.62
N ILE A 400 12.87 41.78 4.48
CA ILE A 400 14.26 42.22 4.44
C ILE A 400 14.31 43.48 3.58
N TYR A 401 14.73 44.60 4.16
CA TYR A 401 15.06 45.80 3.41
C TYR A 401 16.57 45.96 3.30
N THR A 402 17.13 45.65 2.12
CA THR A 402 18.55 45.83 1.82
C THR A 402 18.79 45.96 0.32
N THR A 403 19.75 46.80 -0.06
CA THR A 403 20.28 46.88 -1.44
C THR A 403 21.48 45.94 -1.64
N ASN A 404 22.03 45.36 -0.57
CA ASN A 404 23.19 44.48 -0.60
C ASN A 404 22.77 43.01 -0.82
N GLN A 405 23.11 42.46 -1.99
CA GLN A 405 22.75 41.09 -2.38
C GLN A 405 23.36 40.01 -1.47
N LYS A 406 24.55 40.22 -0.91
CA LYS A 406 25.19 39.24 -0.02
C LYS A 406 24.48 39.18 1.33
N LEU A 407 24.16 40.35 1.89
CA LEU A 407 23.38 40.45 3.13
C LEU A 407 21.98 39.86 2.94
N GLU A 408 21.34 40.16 1.82
CA GLU A 408 20.05 39.57 1.45
C GLU A 408 20.11 38.04 1.44
N MET A 409 21.08 37.46 0.72
CA MET A 409 21.23 36.01 0.62
C MET A 409 21.48 35.37 1.99
N TYR A 410 22.38 35.95 2.78
CA TYR A 410 22.66 35.47 4.13
C TYR A 410 21.40 35.43 5.00
N LEU A 411 20.65 36.53 5.06
CA LEU A 411 19.43 36.63 5.86
C LEU A 411 18.33 35.70 5.34
N LYS A 412 18.15 35.59 4.01
CA LYS A 412 17.23 34.63 3.40
C LYS A 412 17.50 33.22 3.89
N LEU A 413 18.77 32.77 3.78
CA LEU A 413 19.16 31.43 4.16
C LEU A 413 18.99 31.19 5.67
N GLN A 414 19.36 32.16 6.52
CA GLN A 414 19.16 32.04 7.97
C GLN A 414 17.67 31.88 8.35
N ILE A 415 16.80 32.70 7.75
CA ILE A 415 15.35 32.66 8.02
C ILE A 415 14.76 31.33 7.53
N MET A 416 15.05 30.95 6.28
CA MET A 416 14.48 29.75 5.64
C MET A 416 15.07 28.43 6.18
N SER A 417 16.24 28.48 6.83
CA SER A 417 16.82 27.33 7.54
C SER A 417 16.21 27.14 8.93
N ALA A 418 15.58 28.17 9.51
CA ALA A 418 14.93 28.06 10.82
C ALA A 418 13.60 27.29 10.74
N SER A 419 12.84 27.45 9.65
CA SER A 419 11.61 26.70 9.40
C SER A 419 11.29 26.63 7.91
N LYS A 420 10.72 25.50 7.49
CA LYS A 420 10.21 25.29 6.13
C LYS A 420 8.98 26.13 5.78
N ASP A 421 8.37 26.76 6.77
CA ASP A 421 7.16 27.59 6.60
C ASP A 421 7.51 29.09 6.53
N TYR A 422 8.80 29.45 6.59
CA TYR A 422 9.25 30.84 6.62
C TYR A 422 9.60 31.32 5.22
N SER A 423 8.85 32.30 4.72
CA SER A 423 9.08 32.95 3.44
C SER A 423 9.59 34.37 3.64
N VAL A 424 10.31 34.87 2.65
CA VAL A 424 10.94 36.20 2.73
C VAL A 424 10.32 37.13 1.69
N VAL A 425 10.14 38.39 2.05
CA VAL A 425 9.86 39.48 1.12
C VAL A 425 11.05 40.40 1.14
N VAL A 426 11.59 40.74 -0.02
CA VAL A 426 12.74 41.65 -0.14
C VAL A 426 12.26 42.98 -0.70
N ALA A 427 12.56 44.06 0.01
CA ALA A 427 12.42 45.41 -0.48
C ALA A 427 13.81 45.96 -0.85
N LYS A 428 13.88 46.71 -1.95
CA LYS A 428 15.07 47.42 -2.45
C LYS A 428 14.95 48.93 -2.34
N THR A 429 13.72 49.43 -2.19
CA THR A 429 13.41 50.86 -2.07
C THR A 429 12.46 51.13 -0.91
N ASP A 430 12.44 52.38 -0.42
CA ASP A 430 11.49 52.82 0.62
C ASP A 430 10.04 52.60 0.15
N GLY A 431 9.75 52.85 -1.13
CA GLY A 431 8.42 52.63 -1.72
C GLY A 431 7.99 51.16 -1.68
N GLU A 432 8.89 50.24 -2.03
CA GLU A 432 8.61 48.79 -1.92
C GLU A 432 8.43 48.36 -0.47
N PHE A 433 9.25 48.88 0.46
CA PHE A 433 9.11 48.62 1.88
C PHE A 433 7.72 49.04 2.36
N LEU A 434 7.33 50.30 2.12
CA LEU A 434 6.04 50.87 2.50
C LEU A 434 4.86 50.12 1.86
N SER A 435 4.97 49.72 0.58
CA SER A 435 3.94 48.93 -0.10
C SER A 435 3.72 47.56 0.55
N ASN A 436 4.81 46.88 0.90
CA ASN A 436 4.76 45.57 1.53
C ASN A 436 4.18 45.63 2.96
N ILE A 437 4.65 46.56 3.81
CA ILE A 437 4.12 46.71 5.18
C ILE A 437 2.63 47.12 5.22
N ASN A 438 2.11 47.73 4.16
CA ASN A 438 0.71 48.14 4.08
C ASN A 438 -0.21 47.04 3.53
N SER A 439 0.34 46.04 2.84
CA SER A 439 -0.44 44.98 2.18
C SER A 439 -0.37 43.64 2.92
N GLN A 440 0.64 43.41 3.75
CA GLN A 440 0.94 42.10 4.36
C GLN A 440 1.36 42.26 5.82
N SER A 441 1.14 41.22 6.62
CA SER A 441 1.66 41.11 8.00
C SER A 441 2.95 40.30 8.02
N PHE A 442 3.94 40.77 8.76
CA PHE A 442 5.24 40.11 8.93
C PHE A 442 5.47 39.69 10.37
N GLU A 443 6.17 38.58 10.59
CA GLU A 443 6.61 38.15 11.92
C GLU A 443 7.75 39.03 12.45
N LEU A 444 8.69 39.36 11.55
CA LEU A 444 9.89 40.12 11.85
C LEU A 444 10.42 40.78 10.58
N GLY A 445 10.88 42.02 10.71
CA GLY A 445 11.55 42.73 9.63
C GLY A 445 13.02 43.02 9.95
N TYR A 446 13.88 42.95 8.95
CA TYR A 446 15.29 43.31 9.01
C TYR A 446 15.56 44.52 8.12
N ILE A 447 16.19 45.55 8.66
CA ILE A 447 16.53 46.77 7.92
C ILE A 447 18.04 46.94 7.92
N ASP A 448 18.61 47.00 6.71
CA ASP A 448 20.02 47.28 6.49
C ASP A 448 20.35 48.74 6.91
N PRO A 449 21.39 48.98 7.71
CA PRO A 449 21.78 50.32 8.13
C PRO A 449 22.27 51.21 6.99
N PHE A 450 22.63 50.65 5.84
CA PHE A 450 23.21 51.37 4.68
C PHE A 450 22.18 51.70 3.59
N ILE A 451 20.88 51.55 3.86
CA ILE A 451 19.83 52.02 2.94
C ILE A 451 19.87 53.54 2.77
N ARG A 452 19.26 54.06 1.69
CA ARG A 452 19.20 55.50 1.42
C ARG A 452 18.27 56.25 2.39
N GLY A 453 17.17 55.62 2.83
CA GLY A 453 16.21 56.19 3.77
C GLY A 453 16.72 56.20 5.22
N ASN A 454 15.93 56.78 6.14
CA ASN A 454 16.24 56.75 7.58
C ASN A 454 15.67 55.47 8.21
N PRO A 455 16.51 54.50 8.64
CA PRO A 455 16.02 53.23 9.18
C PRO A 455 15.12 53.37 10.39
N LYS A 456 15.34 54.38 11.26
CA LYS A 456 14.51 54.60 12.45
C LYS A 456 13.12 55.11 12.08
N GLN A 457 13.04 56.01 11.10
CA GLN A 457 11.76 56.53 10.63
C GLN A 457 10.92 55.41 10.01
N LEU A 458 11.54 54.54 9.21
CA LEU A 458 10.86 53.41 8.58
C LEU A 458 10.29 52.41 9.60
N VAL A 459 10.95 52.23 10.74
CA VAL A 459 10.41 51.40 11.85
C VAL A 459 9.17 52.05 12.45
N GLU A 460 9.16 53.36 12.65
CA GLU A 460 7.98 54.07 13.15
C GLU A 460 6.84 54.03 12.14
N ASP A 461 7.12 54.27 10.85
CA ASP A 461 6.13 54.17 9.77
C ASP A 461 5.53 52.76 9.73
N ALA A 462 6.33 51.71 9.90
CA ALA A 462 5.86 50.34 9.96
C ALA A 462 4.90 50.06 11.13
N LYS A 463 5.11 50.69 12.29
CA LYS A 463 4.19 50.59 13.45
C LYS A 463 2.86 51.31 13.21
N THR A 464 2.80 52.28 12.30
CA THR A 464 1.54 52.94 11.95
C THR A 464 0.67 52.09 11.01
N SER A 465 1.25 51.12 10.30
CA SER A 465 0.50 50.23 9.41
C SER A 465 -0.53 49.40 10.16
N LYS A 466 -1.71 49.22 9.56
CA LYS A 466 -2.78 48.34 10.06
C LYS A 466 -2.29 46.91 10.34
N HIS A 467 -1.37 46.40 9.52
CA HIS A 467 -0.97 44.98 9.53
C HIS A 467 0.25 44.69 10.40
N ASN A 468 1.06 45.70 10.74
CA ASN A 468 2.38 45.49 11.36
C ASN A 468 2.60 46.29 12.65
N LYS A 469 1.54 46.77 13.30
CA LYS A 469 1.61 47.56 14.55
C LYS A 469 2.47 46.92 15.64
N ASN A 470 2.37 45.59 15.76
CA ASN A 470 3.06 44.79 16.78
C ASN A 470 4.27 44.03 16.23
N THR A 471 4.57 44.18 14.94
CA THR A 471 5.70 43.49 14.31
C THR A 471 7.00 44.13 14.75
N ARG A 472 7.96 43.30 15.15
CA ARG A 472 9.29 43.77 15.50
C ARG A 472 10.08 44.04 14.22
N PHE A 473 10.68 45.22 14.10
CA PHE A 473 11.65 45.55 13.06
C PHE A 473 13.02 45.77 13.69
N VAL A 474 14.03 45.07 13.19
CA VAL A 474 15.40 45.09 13.70
C VAL A 474 16.29 45.79 12.68
N ILE A 475 16.92 46.88 13.11
CA ILE A 475 17.97 47.54 12.33
C ILE A 475 19.27 46.78 12.60
N ILE A 476 19.88 46.23 11.55
CA ILE A 476 21.14 45.49 11.67
C ILE A 476 22.25 46.49 12.01
N SER A 477 23.17 46.14 12.92
CA SER A 477 24.27 47.06 13.22
C SER A 477 25.25 47.16 12.03
N PRO A 478 25.87 48.33 11.77
CA PRO A 478 26.81 48.49 10.66
C PRO A 478 27.95 47.46 10.66
N LYS A 479 28.52 47.15 11.83
CA LYS A 479 29.57 46.14 11.99
C LYS A 479 29.07 44.73 11.62
N GLN A 480 27.85 44.38 12.02
CA GLN A 480 27.25 43.09 11.65
C GLN A 480 26.94 43.03 10.16
N ALA A 481 26.35 44.08 9.57
CA ALA A 481 26.04 44.13 8.15
C ALA A 481 27.31 43.94 7.29
N THR A 482 28.41 44.60 7.63
CA THR A 482 29.70 44.43 6.94
C THR A 482 30.29 43.03 7.16
N SER A 483 30.25 42.50 8.38
CA SER A 483 30.75 41.15 8.67
C SER A 483 29.94 40.06 7.96
N LEU A 484 28.63 40.22 7.84
CA LEU A 484 27.73 39.27 7.20
C LEU A 484 27.81 39.33 5.67
N ALA A 485 28.06 40.51 5.11
CA ALA A 485 28.29 40.67 3.67
C ALA A 485 29.67 40.18 3.21
N ASN A 486 30.61 39.93 4.13
CA ASN A 486 31.95 39.42 3.82
C ASN A 486 32.10 37.89 4.00
N ARG A 487 31.08 37.23 4.55
CA ARG A 487 30.94 35.77 4.57
C ARG A 487 30.17 35.32 3.33
#